data_AF-A0A7W4HGK6-F1
#
_entry.id   AF-A0A7W4HGK6-F1
#
_cell.length_a   1.000
_cell.length_b   1.000
_cell.length_c   1.000
_cell.angle_alpha   90.00
_cell.angle_beta   90.00
_cell.angle_gamma   90.00
#
_symmetry.space_group_name_H-M   'P 1'
#
loop_
_entity.id
_entity.type
_entity.pdbx_description
1 polymer ?
#
loop_
_entity_poly.entity_id
_entity_poly.type
_entity_poly.pdbx_seq_one_letter_code
_entity_poly.pdbx_strand_id
1 'polypeptide(L)'
;MIKKIATFMIGIGLITSSSLAFVSAQGNAAQGSLSTAAGGFGLNAGVSDGIKGVKGTGQDGGEGLMTVVRNAINWVLGLLGLITFVLLLWGGFNMVTAAGDDKKFGEGLKILKNAGIGLVFIAVSWLLVSMLFWIIGTVVGS
;
A
#
# COMPACT_ATOMS: atom_id res chain seq x y z
N MET A 1 -39.53 -46.53 -1.58
CA MET A 1 -38.91 -46.52 -0.22
C MET A 1 -37.39 -46.31 -0.25
N ILE A 2 -36.69 -46.74 -1.32
CA ILE A 2 -35.22 -46.64 -1.48
C ILE A 2 -34.67 -45.20 -1.50
N LYS A 3 -35.36 -44.24 -2.13
CA LYS A 3 -34.89 -42.84 -2.20
C LYS A 3 -34.82 -42.13 -0.84
N LYS A 4 -35.71 -42.49 0.10
CA LYS A 4 -35.75 -41.91 1.45
C LYS A 4 -34.66 -42.48 2.37
N ILE A 5 -34.28 -43.75 2.16
CA ILE A 5 -33.18 -44.41 2.87
C ILE A 5 -31.81 -43.87 2.43
N ALA A 6 -31.61 -43.59 1.14
CA ALA A 6 -30.35 -43.05 0.62
C ALA A 6 -30.05 -41.62 1.12
N THR A 7 -31.08 -40.77 1.20
CA THR A 7 -30.97 -39.43 1.78
C THR A 7 -30.61 -39.47 3.28
N PHE A 8 -31.07 -40.48 4.01
CA PHE A 8 -30.78 -40.64 5.44
C PHE A 8 -29.34 -41.13 5.70
N MET A 9 -28.74 -41.92 4.81
CA MET A 9 -27.32 -42.36 4.91
C MET A 9 -26.31 -41.28 4.51
N ILE A 10 -26.69 -40.34 3.63
CA ILE A 10 -25.88 -39.17 3.29
C ILE A 10 -25.90 -38.14 4.43
N GLY A 11 -27.03 -38.00 5.14
CA GLY A 11 -27.18 -37.05 6.25
C GLY A 11 -26.36 -37.40 7.51
N ILE A 12 -26.12 -38.69 7.77
CA ILE A 12 -25.33 -39.15 8.93
C ILE A 12 -23.83 -39.29 8.60
N GLY A 13 -23.45 -39.41 7.32
CA GLY A 13 -22.04 -39.53 6.91
C GLY A 13 -21.20 -38.25 7.07
N LEU A 14 -21.83 -37.09 7.26
CA LEU A 14 -21.14 -35.79 7.34
C LEU A 14 -20.68 -35.41 8.77
N ILE A 15 -21.07 -36.17 9.80
CA ILE A 15 -20.84 -35.82 11.22
C ILE A 15 -19.81 -36.69 11.95
N THR A 16 -19.22 -37.70 11.31
CA THR A 16 -18.22 -38.58 11.96
C THR A 16 -16.77 -38.26 11.68
N SER A 17 -16.45 -37.26 10.84
CA SER A 17 -15.09 -36.72 10.73
C SER A 17 -15.05 -35.30 11.28
N SER A 18 -14.38 -35.11 12.41
CA SER A 18 -14.13 -33.84 13.11
C SER A 18 -13.26 -32.84 12.32
N SER A 19 -13.48 -32.72 11.02
CA SER A 19 -12.99 -31.64 10.19
C SER A 19 -14.13 -31.24 9.26
N LEU A 20 -14.59 -30.01 9.42
CA LEU A 20 -15.63 -29.37 8.62
C LEU A 20 -15.21 -29.39 7.14
N ALA A 21 -15.61 -30.42 6.41
CA ALA A 21 -15.45 -30.50 4.96
C ALA A 21 -16.80 -30.19 4.31
N PHE A 22 -16.92 -28.99 3.75
CA PHE A 22 -18.01 -28.69 2.82
C PHE A 22 -17.79 -29.54 1.55
N VAL A 23 -18.66 -30.52 1.31
CA VAL A 23 -18.69 -31.28 0.06
C VAL A 23 -19.31 -30.40 -1.02
N SER A 24 -18.50 -29.92 -1.96
CA SER A 24 -18.99 -29.43 -3.25
C SER A 24 -19.17 -30.62 -4.19
N ALA A 25 -20.35 -30.70 -4.83
CA ALA A 25 -20.62 -31.71 -5.85
C ALA A 25 -19.67 -31.49 -7.04
N GLN A 26 -18.67 -32.35 -7.17
CA GLN A 26 -17.67 -32.34 -8.22
C GLN A 26 -18.29 -32.77 -9.56
N GLY A 27 -18.71 -31.78 -10.35
CA GLY A 27 -18.66 -31.85 -11.79
C GLY A 27 -17.30 -31.39 -12.28
N ASN A 28 -16.57 -32.30 -12.93
CA ASN A 28 -15.42 -32.09 -13.83
C ASN A 28 -14.24 -31.19 -13.40
N ALA A 29 -13.11 -31.86 -13.16
CA ALA A 29 -11.78 -31.50 -13.65
C ALA A 29 -11.30 -30.04 -13.51
N ALA A 30 -10.91 -29.67 -12.30
CA ALA A 30 -9.68 -28.93 -12.07
C ALA A 30 -9.24 -29.26 -10.65
N GLN A 31 -8.14 -30.01 -10.55
CA GLN A 31 -7.48 -30.33 -9.29
C GLN A 31 -6.99 -29.02 -8.68
N GLY A 32 -7.88 -28.32 -7.96
CA GLY A 32 -7.51 -27.24 -7.06
C GLY A 32 -6.71 -27.88 -5.94
N SER A 33 -5.40 -28.03 -6.16
CA SER A 33 -4.46 -28.55 -5.17
C SER A 33 -4.68 -27.78 -3.88
N LEU A 34 -5.26 -28.45 -2.88
CA LEU A 34 -5.25 -28.00 -1.50
C LEU A 34 -3.80 -28.16 -1.03
N SER A 35 -2.97 -27.18 -1.34
CA SER A 35 -1.61 -27.10 -0.87
C SER A 35 -1.65 -26.80 0.62
N THR A 36 -1.61 -27.85 1.44
CA THR A 36 -1.33 -27.75 2.87
C THR A 36 0.11 -27.24 3.00
N ALA A 37 0.28 -25.92 3.03
CA ALA A 37 1.54 -25.31 3.42
C ALA A 37 1.88 -25.83 4.83
N ALA A 38 3.12 -26.28 5.01
CA ALA A 38 3.58 -26.87 6.26
C ALA A 38 3.25 -25.95 7.45
N GLY A 39 2.20 -26.30 8.20
CA GLY A 39 1.76 -25.61 9.42
C GLY A 39 0.52 -24.70 9.32
N GLY A 40 -0.25 -24.70 8.23
CA GLY A 40 -1.44 -23.85 8.08
C GLY A 40 -2.73 -24.60 7.72
N PHE A 41 -3.88 -24.05 8.12
CA PHE A 41 -5.22 -24.49 7.70
C PHE A 41 -5.30 -24.56 6.17
N GLY A 42 -5.91 -25.62 5.62
CA GLY A 42 -5.93 -25.90 4.18
C GLY A 42 -6.66 -24.85 3.35
N LEU A 43 -5.93 -23.84 2.89
CA LEU A 43 -6.41 -22.75 2.05
C LEU A 43 -6.04 -23.00 0.58
N ASN A 44 -6.96 -22.67 -0.33
CA ASN A 44 -6.73 -22.76 -1.77
C ASN A 44 -5.97 -21.51 -2.26
N ALA A 45 -4.76 -21.68 -2.77
CA ALA A 45 -3.89 -20.57 -3.20
C ALA A 45 -4.54 -19.67 -4.27
N GLY A 46 -5.39 -20.22 -5.14
CA GLY A 46 -6.11 -19.45 -6.17
C GLY A 46 -7.26 -18.58 -5.65
N VAL A 47 -7.73 -18.82 -4.42
CA VAL A 47 -8.79 -18.04 -3.76
C VAL A 47 -8.22 -17.16 -2.64
N SER A 48 -6.97 -17.40 -2.24
CA SER A 48 -6.30 -16.70 -1.16
C SER A 48 -5.58 -15.42 -1.61
N ASP A 49 -5.49 -15.21 -2.92
CA ASP A 49 -4.87 -14.03 -3.52
C ASP A 49 -5.73 -12.79 -3.23
N GLY A 50 -5.28 -11.96 -2.29
CA GLY A 50 -6.03 -10.80 -1.78
C GLY A 50 -6.38 -10.83 -0.28
N ILE A 51 -6.22 -11.98 0.39
CA ILE A 51 -6.47 -12.09 1.84
C ILE A 51 -5.22 -11.63 2.60
N LYS A 52 -5.32 -10.46 3.24
CA LYS A 52 -4.25 -9.85 4.07
C LYS A 52 -4.29 -10.38 5.50
N GLY A 53 -3.14 -10.78 6.05
CA GLY A 53 -2.98 -11.10 7.47
C GLY A 53 -2.94 -12.60 7.85
N VAL A 54 -2.87 -13.50 6.87
CA VAL A 54 -2.74 -14.96 7.10
C VAL A 54 -1.40 -15.46 6.54
N LYS A 55 -0.59 -16.14 7.37
CA LYS A 55 0.67 -16.76 6.93
C LYS A 55 0.41 -17.80 5.83
N GLY A 56 1.02 -17.64 4.66
CA GLY A 56 0.94 -18.59 3.54
C GLY A 56 0.02 -18.17 2.38
N THR A 57 -0.62 -17.00 2.46
CA THR A 57 -1.30 -16.35 1.33
C THR A 57 -0.37 -15.27 0.79
N GLY A 58 -0.20 -15.19 -0.53
CA GLY A 58 0.89 -14.46 -1.22
C GLY A 58 0.89 -12.94 -1.13
N GLN A 59 0.66 -12.36 0.05
CA GLN A 59 1.02 -10.98 0.35
C GLN A 59 2.05 -11.00 1.46
N ASP A 60 3.28 -11.25 1.02
CA ASP A 60 4.48 -11.13 1.81
C ASP A 60 4.49 -9.76 2.52
N GLY A 61 4.63 -9.77 3.84
CA GLY A 61 4.60 -8.60 4.72
C GLY A 61 5.68 -7.54 4.43
N GLY A 62 6.42 -7.64 3.33
CA GLY A 62 7.33 -6.62 2.81
C GLY A 62 6.63 -5.42 2.14
N GLU A 63 5.50 -5.64 1.45
CA GLU A 63 4.77 -4.55 0.79
C GLU A 63 4.03 -3.63 1.78
N GLY A 64 3.70 -4.12 2.98
CA GLY A 64 3.02 -3.34 4.00
C GLY A 64 3.88 -2.17 4.49
N LEU A 65 5.14 -2.43 4.83
CA LEU A 65 6.06 -1.37 5.27
C LEU A 65 6.39 -0.41 4.15
N MET A 66 6.62 -0.92 2.93
CA MET A 66 6.93 -0.06 1.79
C MET A 66 5.75 0.84 1.40
N THR A 67 4.53 0.33 1.48
CA THR A 67 3.29 1.09 1.26
C THR A 67 3.10 2.16 2.33
N VAL A 68 3.30 1.81 3.61
CA VAL A 68 3.18 2.77 4.72
C VAL A 68 4.23 3.87 4.61
N VAL A 69 5.48 3.52 4.31
CA VAL A 69 6.58 4.48 4.12
C VAL A 69 6.29 5.40 2.92
N ARG A 70 5.84 4.84 1.80
CA ARG A 70 5.47 5.64 0.62
C ARG A 70 4.35 6.63 0.92
N ASN A 71 3.32 6.18 1.63
CA ASN A 71 2.19 7.03 1.99
C ASN A 71 2.62 8.14 2.98
N ALA A 72 3.44 7.80 3.97
CA ALA A 72 4.00 8.76 4.92
C ALA A 72 4.84 9.83 4.23
N ILE A 73 5.75 9.42 3.33
CA ILE A 73 6.59 10.35 2.57
C ILE A 73 5.73 11.27 1.71
N ASN A 74 4.75 10.74 0.98
CA ASN A 74 3.92 11.54 0.09
C ASN A 74 3.06 12.56 0.86
N TRP A 75 2.57 12.17 2.05
CA TRP A 75 1.85 13.06 2.94
C TRP A 75 2.74 14.19 3.47
N VAL A 76 3.95 13.85 3.94
CA VAL A 76 4.93 14.84 4.43
C VAL A 76 5.37 15.78 3.29
N LEU A 77 5.66 15.25 2.10
CA LEU A 77 6.04 16.06 0.93
C LEU A 77 4.94 17.04 0.53
N GLY A 78 3.67 16.60 0.55
CA GLY A 78 2.53 17.49 0.29
C GLY A 78 2.42 18.62 1.31
N LEU A 79 2.59 18.31 2.60
CA LEU A 79 2.53 19.31 3.66
C LEU A 79 3.70 20.32 3.58
N LEU A 80 4.92 19.85 3.34
CA LEU A 80 6.09 20.73 3.14
C LEU A 80 5.94 21.61 1.90
N GLY A 81 5.41 21.05 0.79
CA GLY A 81 5.15 21.78 -0.43
C GLY A 81 4.15 22.93 -0.21
N LEU A 82 3.07 22.65 0.54
CA LEU A 82 2.07 23.66 0.89
C LEU A 82 2.67 24.80 1.72
N ILE A 83 3.43 24.48 2.77
CA ILE A 83 4.09 25.50 3.62
C ILE A 83 5.03 26.36 2.77
N THR A 84 5.84 25.73 1.92
CA THR A 84 6.77 26.43 1.02
C THR A 84 6.03 27.37 0.06
N PHE A 85 4.90 26.92 -0.51
CA PHE A 85 4.08 27.73 -1.39
C PHE A 85 3.52 28.98 -0.70
N VAL A 86 3.04 28.85 0.54
CA VAL A 86 2.55 29.99 1.34
C VAL A 86 3.67 30.99 1.65
N LEU A 87 4.87 30.51 2.00
CA LEU A 87 6.05 31.38 2.22
C LEU A 87 6.45 32.14 0.95
N LEU A 88 6.38 31.48 -0.20
CA LEU A 88 6.69 32.08 -1.50
C LEU A 88 5.69 33.18 -1.86
N LEU A 89 4.38 32.94 -1.62
CA LEU A 89 3.34 33.95 -1.76
C LEU A 89 3.57 35.13 -0.81
N TRP A 90 3.90 34.88 0.46
CA TRP A 90 4.11 35.95 1.44
C TRP A 90 5.34 36.81 1.09
N GLY A 91 6.45 36.18 0.72
CA GLY A 91 7.65 36.88 0.25
C GLY A 91 7.42 37.65 -1.05
N GLY A 92 6.69 37.04 -1.99
CA GLY A 92 6.30 37.67 -3.25
C GLY A 92 5.38 38.87 -3.06
N PHE A 93 4.34 38.74 -2.23
CA PHE A 93 3.44 39.85 -1.92
C PHE A 93 4.18 40.99 -1.21
N ASN A 94 5.10 40.69 -0.30
CA ASN A 94 5.88 41.72 0.39
C ASN A 94 6.77 42.50 -0.60
N MET A 95 7.32 41.83 -1.61
CA MET A 95 8.13 42.46 -2.66
C MET A 95 7.28 43.31 -3.63
N VAL A 96 6.11 42.82 -4.05
CA VAL A 96 5.20 43.54 -4.96
C VAL A 96 4.53 44.73 -4.27
N THR A 97 4.23 44.61 -2.97
CA THR A 97 3.57 45.67 -2.18
C THR A 97 4.56 46.68 -1.59
N ALA A 98 5.88 46.50 -1.81
CA ALA A 98 6.91 47.35 -1.22
C ALA A 98 6.86 48.81 -1.72
N ALA A 99 6.15 49.13 -2.80
CA ALA A 99 5.91 50.50 -3.30
C ALA A 99 7.16 51.40 -3.38
N GLY A 100 8.34 50.81 -3.60
CA GLY A 100 9.63 51.52 -3.68
C GLY A 100 10.45 51.59 -2.39
N ASP A 101 10.01 50.96 -1.30
CA ASP A 101 10.80 50.80 -0.07
C ASP A 101 11.81 49.63 -0.20
N ASP A 102 13.09 49.98 -0.33
CA ASP A 102 14.21 49.03 -0.45
C ASP A 102 14.27 48.01 0.70
N LYS A 103 13.78 48.39 1.89
CA LYS A 103 13.85 47.56 3.09
C LYS A 103 12.89 46.38 2.98
N LYS A 104 11.66 46.63 2.54
CA LYS A 104 10.64 45.58 2.30
C LYS A 104 10.99 44.71 1.11
N PHE A 105 11.57 45.31 0.08
CA PHE A 105 12.05 44.58 -1.10
C PHE A 105 13.19 43.63 -0.74
N GLY A 106 14.15 44.08 0.08
CA GLY A 106 15.25 43.26 0.58
C GLY A 106 14.81 42.11 1.49
N GLU A 107 13.80 42.33 2.35
CA GLU A 107 13.18 41.27 3.14
C GLU A 107 12.44 40.24 2.27
N GLY A 108 11.67 40.70 1.28
CA GLY A 108 11.01 39.83 0.31
C GLY A 108 11.99 38.95 -0.45
N LEU A 109 13.11 39.50 -0.91
CA LEU A 109 14.18 38.74 -1.58
C LEU A 109 14.82 37.69 -0.67
N LYS A 110 15.06 37.99 0.61
CA LYS A 110 15.58 36.99 1.57
C LYS A 110 14.60 35.82 1.73
N ILE A 111 13.32 36.12 1.90
CA ILE A 111 12.27 35.09 2.03
C ILE A 111 12.20 34.26 0.75
N LEU A 112 12.23 34.90 -0.42
CA LEU A 112 12.14 34.22 -1.71
C LEU A 112 13.35 33.33 -1.97
N LYS A 113 14.56 33.76 -1.57
CA LYS A 113 15.78 32.96 -1.69
C LYS A 113 15.72 31.71 -0.80
N ASN A 114 15.23 31.85 0.43
CA ASN A 114 15.05 30.73 1.34
C ASN A 114 13.95 29.77 0.87
N ALA A 115 12.82 30.31 0.40
CA ALA A 115 11.72 29.53 -0.17
C ALA A 115 12.15 28.79 -1.44
N GLY A 116 12.97 29.42 -2.30
CA GLY A 116 13.55 28.81 -3.49
C GLY A 116 14.45 27.61 -3.16
N ILE A 117 15.31 27.73 -2.14
CA ILE A 117 16.10 26.60 -1.63
C ILE A 117 15.18 25.45 -1.17
N GLY A 118 14.11 25.76 -0.43
CA GLY A 118 13.16 24.77 0.06
C GLY A 118 12.45 24.03 -1.09
N LEU A 119 12.06 24.77 -2.13
CA LEU A 119 11.40 24.22 -3.30
C LEU A 119 12.32 23.25 -4.07
N VAL A 120 13.58 23.62 -4.25
CA VAL A 120 14.60 22.73 -4.85
C VAL A 120 14.81 21.49 -3.98
N PHE A 121 14.86 21.64 -2.66
CA PHE A 121 15.07 20.53 -1.74
C PHE A 121 13.95 19.49 -1.81
N ILE A 122 12.69 19.94 -1.93
CA ILE A 122 11.52 19.06 -2.10
C ILE A 122 11.61 18.28 -3.42
N ALA A 123 12.01 18.96 -4.51
CA ALA A 123 12.19 18.31 -5.82
C ALA A 123 13.30 17.23 -5.78
N VAL A 124 14.43 17.53 -5.12
CA VAL A 124 15.53 16.57 -4.95
C VAL A 124 15.12 15.40 -4.05
N SER A 125 14.38 15.66 -2.97
CA SER A 125 13.88 14.62 -2.06
C SER A 125 12.99 13.62 -2.81
N TRP A 126 12.06 14.11 -3.64
CA TRP A 126 11.21 13.25 -4.46
C TRP A 126 12.02 12.39 -5.43
N LEU A 127 13.03 12.96 -6.07
CA LEU A 127 13.92 12.24 -6.99
C LEU A 127 14.69 11.11 -6.27
N LEU A 128 15.27 11.41 -5.10
CA LEU A 128 16.02 10.43 -4.31
C LEU A 128 15.13 9.28 -3.84
N VAL A 129 13.92 9.59 -3.35
CA VAL A 129 12.95 8.58 -2.92
C VAL A 129 12.55 7.67 -4.09
N SER A 130 12.33 8.25 -5.28
CA SER A 130 12.00 7.47 -6.48
C SER A 130 13.15 6.55 -6.90
N MET A 131 14.40 7.01 -6.82
CA MET A 131 15.57 6.15 -7.05
C MET A 131 15.71 5.05 -6.00
N LEU A 132 15.45 5.34 -4.72
CA LEU A 132 15.50 4.34 -3.65
C LEU A 132 14.47 3.23 -3.87
N PHE A 133 13.25 3.60 -4.25
CA PHE A 133 12.21 2.63 -4.56
C PHE A 133 12.54 1.80 -5.79
N TRP A 134 13.14 2.41 -6.81
CA TRP A 134 13.62 1.68 -7.98
C TRP A 134 14.68 0.65 -7.60
N ILE A 135 15.67 1.01 -6.79
CA ILE A 135 16.74 0.08 -6.36
C ILE A 135 16.17 -1.07 -5.52
N ILE A 136 15.26 -0.79 -4.59
CA ILE A 136 14.64 -1.81 -3.74
C ILE A 136 13.77 -2.74 -4.59
N GLY A 137 13.00 -2.20 -5.54
CA GLY A 137 12.21 -3.00 -6.47
C GLY A 137 13.07 -3.94 -7.32
N THR A 138 14.24 -3.48 -7.77
CA THR A 138 15.18 -4.34 -8.53
C THR A 138 15.84 -5.42 -7.71
N VAL A 139 16.04 -5.22 -6.40
CA VAL A 139 16.74 -6.18 -5.51
C VAL A 139 15.77 -7.15 -4.84
N VAL A 140 14.55 -6.72 -4.52
CA VAL A 140 13.52 -7.58 -3.89
C VAL A 140 12.72 -8.37 -4.92
N GLY A 141 12.69 -7.92 -6.18
CA GLY A 141 11.98 -8.55 -7.29
C GLY A 141 12.81 -9.55 -8.10
N SER A 142 14.02 -9.89 -7.67
CA SER A 142 14.91 -10.90 -8.29
C SER A 142 15.02 -12.16 -7.43
#